data_AF-J6HXA4-F1
#
_entry.id   AF-J6HXA4-F1
#
_cell.length_a   1.000
_cell.length_b   1.000
_cell.length_c   1.000
_cell.angle_alpha   90.00
_cell.angle_beta   90.00
_cell.angle_gamma   90.00
#
_symmetry.space_group_name_H-M   'P 1'
#
loop_
_entity.id
_entity.type
_entity.pdbx_description
1 polymer ?
#
loop_
_entity_poly.entity_id
_entity_poly.type
_entity_poly.pdbx_seq_one_letter_code
_entity_poly.pdbx_strand_id
1 'polypeptide(L)'
;MNNNIKKIIFLIPISLLAGITLAALYLFLVRKFTSSYDRDIAMLLFPIPFLLGVWIFSSFAYNQKIIGVLAIICTIVFFKFMMGILGVTFSRVYERMTLPKIYKSYYFSSDYKILHIEGAKHLVRLPEDIHHFAKGIYLNPQNELVVYDKSISFDRHEPSVINYMKKYNSLGECMQESDTIGVQQGIPNIFDRNSQYLLKKETLERKDIKPMYVESYKAKGDKYETILYFEVKTHLYIFRLKTKFSYIKNQEELSKIPTTYYKSNSETIESFDSISLYTNKHLHYQLLKIKDDFYMVK
;
A
#
# COMPACT_ATOMS: atom_id res chain seq x y z
N MET A 1 8.17 -60.37 -17.41
CA MET A 1 7.85 -59.44 -16.32
C MET A 1 6.35 -59.42 -16.09
N ASN A 2 5.89 -59.78 -14.88
CA ASN A 2 4.47 -59.90 -14.53
C ASN A 2 3.73 -58.58 -14.79
N ASN A 3 2.51 -58.61 -15.33
CA ASN A 3 1.73 -57.40 -15.67
C ASN A 3 1.53 -56.47 -14.46
N ASN A 4 1.46 -57.02 -13.26
CA ASN A 4 1.39 -56.25 -12.01
C ASN A 4 2.68 -55.48 -11.71
N ILE A 5 3.85 -56.05 -12.03
CA ILE A 5 5.15 -55.40 -11.84
C ILE A 5 5.32 -54.24 -12.83
N LYS A 6 4.92 -54.43 -14.10
CA LYS A 6 4.88 -53.34 -15.10
C LYS A 6 3.98 -52.19 -14.65
N LYS A 7 2.80 -52.50 -14.10
CA LYS A 7 1.84 -51.52 -13.61
C LYS A 7 2.41 -50.69 -12.44
N ILE A 8 3.07 -51.33 -11.49
CA ILE A 8 3.72 -50.67 -10.33
C ILE A 8 4.87 -49.75 -10.78
N ILE A 9 5.72 -50.21 -11.70
CA ILE A 9 6.87 -49.44 -12.21
C ILE A 9 6.44 -48.14 -12.89
N PHE A 10 5.31 -48.11 -13.59
CA PHE A 10 4.77 -46.89 -14.18
C PHE A 10 4.01 -46.00 -13.18
N LEU A 11 3.43 -46.60 -12.13
CA LEU A 11 2.58 -45.88 -11.20
C LEU A 11 3.32 -45.02 -10.18
N ILE A 12 4.43 -45.54 -9.68
CA ILE A 12 5.29 -44.84 -8.71
C ILE A 12 5.77 -43.48 -9.25
N PRO A 13 6.38 -43.38 -10.44
CA PRO A 13 6.89 -42.09 -10.93
C PRO A 13 5.78 -41.07 -11.18
N ILE A 14 4.59 -41.50 -11.63
CA ILE A 14 3.47 -40.57 -11.86
C ILE A 14 2.88 -40.08 -10.54
N SER A 15 2.79 -40.96 -9.53
CA SER A 15 2.36 -40.60 -8.18
C SER A 15 3.31 -39.58 -7.54
N LEU A 16 4.62 -39.78 -7.69
CA LEU A 16 5.64 -38.83 -7.28
C LEU A 16 5.50 -37.49 -8.01
N LEU A 17 5.24 -37.51 -9.32
CA LEU A 17 5.03 -36.29 -10.11
C LEU A 17 3.80 -35.50 -9.63
N ALA A 18 2.71 -36.18 -9.27
CA ALA A 18 1.53 -35.55 -8.68
C ALA A 18 1.87 -34.88 -7.33
N GLY A 19 2.61 -35.57 -6.46
CA GLY A 19 3.15 -35.00 -5.22
C GLY A 19 4.00 -33.76 -5.45
N ILE A 20 4.97 -33.85 -6.36
CA ILE A 20 5.86 -32.73 -6.74
C ILE A 20 5.05 -31.53 -7.23
N THR A 21 4.04 -31.76 -8.07
CA THR A 21 3.19 -30.70 -8.63
C THR A 21 2.43 -29.97 -7.53
N LEU A 22 1.82 -30.71 -6.60
CA LEU A 22 1.07 -30.12 -5.48
C LEU A 22 2.00 -29.34 -4.54
N ALA A 23 3.19 -29.87 -4.29
CA ALA A 23 4.19 -29.24 -3.44
C ALA A 23 4.79 -27.98 -4.09
N ALA A 24 5.00 -27.99 -5.41
CA ALA A 24 5.42 -26.82 -6.17
C ALA A 24 4.37 -25.70 -6.15
N LEU A 25 3.08 -26.05 -6.30
CA LEU A 25 1.98 -25.09 -6.15
C LEU A 25 1.97 -24.46 -4.75
N TYR A 26 2.19 -25.25 -3.71
CA TYR A 26 2.30 -24.78 -2.34
C TYR A 26 3.47 -23.80 -2.16
N LEU A 27 4.68 -24.18 -2.59
CA LEU A 27 5.87 -23.33 -2.50
C LEU A 27 5.69 -22.01 -3.26
N PHE A 28 5.04 -22.05 -4.42
CA PHE A 28 4.72 -20.86 -5.18
C PHE A 28 3.82 -19.90 -4.38
N LEU A 29 2.76 -20.42 -3.75
CA LEU A 29 1.87 -19.62 -2.91
C LEU A 29 2.62 -19.03 -1.71
N VAL A 30 3.42 -19.83 -1.01
CA VAL A 30 4.22 -19.36 0.13
C VAL A 30 5.17 -18.25 -0.32
N ARG A 31 6.04 -18.51 -1.30
CA ARG A 31 7.06 -17.55 -1.75
C ARG A 31 6.46 -16.23 -2.22
N LYS A 32 5.30 -16.26 -2.86
CA LYS A 32 4.68 -15.07 -3.45
C LYS A 32 3.91 -14.22 -2.43
N PHE A 33 3.41 -14.82 -1.35
CA PHE A 33 2.46 -14.15 -0.45
C PHE A 33 2.91 -14.06 1.01
N THR A 34 3.98 -14.74 1.44
CA THR A 34 4.52 -14.57 2.80
C THR A 34 5.59 -13.48 2.90
N SER A 35 5.57 -12.80 4.05
CA SER A 35 6.72 -12.05 4.58
C SER A 35 7.90 -12.98 4.84
N SER A 36 9.11 -12.44 5.05
CA SER A 36 10.30 -13.29 5.29
C SER A 36 10.14 -14.20 6.51
N TYR A 37 9.47 -13.74 7.56
CA TYR A 37 9.31 -14.49 8.82
C TYR A 37 8.26 -15.61 8.71
N ASP A 38 7.09 -15.32 8.12
CA ASP A 38 6.02 -16.32 7.94
C ASP A 38 6.38 -17.40 6.92
N ARG A 39 7.37 -17.11 6.06
CA ARG A 39 7.87 -18.03 5.04
C ARG A 39 8.50 -19.26 5.67
N ASP A 40 9.30 -19.11 6.71
CA ASP A 40 10.04 -20.22 7.31
C ASP A 40 9.09 -21.20 8.00
N ILE A 41 8.10 -20.69 8.73
CA ILE A 41 7.05 -21.50 9.37
C ILE A 41 6.21 -22.22 8.30
N ALA A 42 5.83 -21.54 7.22
CA ALA A 42 5.09 -22.16 6.14
C ALA A 42 5.93 -23.24 5.42
N MET A 43 7.23 -23.05 5.22
CA MET A 43 8.08 -24.07 4.59
C MET A 43 8.11 -25.40 5.37
N LEU A 44 7.92 -25.38 6.69
CA LEU A 44 7.83 -26.62 7.49
C LEU A 44 6.64 -27.51 7.09
N LEU A 45 5.58 -26.93 6.52
CA LEU A 45 4.38 -27.66 6.09
C LEU A 45 4.49 -28.21 4.65
N PHE A 46 5.60 -27.95 3.95
CA PHE A 46 5.86 -28.44 2.59
C PHE A 46 5.69 -29.96 2.37
N PRO A 47 6.05 -30.85 3.33
CA PRO A 47 5.87 -32.28 3.14
C PRO A 47 4.39 -32.70 2.98
N ILE A 48 3.46 -31.94 3.57
CA ILE A 48 2.03 -32.26 3.58
C ILE A 48 1.42 -32.30 2.16
N PRO A 49 1.52 -31.24 1.34
CA PRO A 49 0.99 -31.27 -0.02
C PRO A 49 1.68 -32.32 -0.89
N PHE A 50 2.98 -32.58 -0.70
CA PHE A 50 3.66 -33.65 -1.42
C PHE A 50 3.03 -35.02 -1.13
N LEU A 51 2.86 -35.37 0.15
CA LEU A 51 2.26 -36.63 0.58
C LEU A 51 0.80 -36.75 0.11
N LEU A 52 0.02 -35.67 0.18
CA LEU A 52 -1.36 -35.65 -0.31
C LEU A 52 -1.44 -35.92 -1.82
N GLY A 53 -0.55 -35.34 -2.64
CA GLY A 53 -0.53 -35.59 -4.08
C GLY A 53 -0.20 -37.04 -4.43
N VAL A 54 0.80 -37.63 -3.75
CA VAL A 54 1.13 -39.05 -3.86
C VAL A 54 -0.05 -39.92 -3.43
N TRP A 55 -0.74 -39.55 -2.34
CA TRP A 55 -1.84 -40.33 -1.79
C TRP A 55 -3.07 -40.32 -2.71
N ILE A 56 -3.46 -39.17 -3.26
CA ILE A 56 -4.55 -39.06 -4.24
C ILE A 56 -4.28 -40.00 -5.42
N PHE A 57 -3.11 -39.87 -6.05
CA PHE A 57 -2.82 -40.62 -7.27
C PHE A 57 -2.74 -42.13 -7.00
N SER A 58 -2.09 -42.51 -5.91
CA SER A 58 -2.00 -43.92 -5.50
C SER A 58 -3.39 -44.51 -5.22
N SER A 59 -4.28 -43.75 -4.56
CA SER A 59 -5.63 -44.24 -4.23
C SER A 59 -6.47 -44.53 -5.47
N PHE A 60 -6.45 -43.65 -6.48
CA PHE A 60 -7.16 -43.88 -7.74
C PHE A 60 -6.56 -45.02 -8.55
N ALA A 61 -5.24 -45.15 -8.55
CA ALA A 61 -4.54 -46.20 -9.27
C ALA A 61 -4.82 -47.63 -8.77
N TYR A 62 -5.00 -47.77 -7.47
CA TYR A 62 -5.40 -49.03 -6.82
C TYR A 62 -6.93 -49.16 -6.68
N ASN A 63 -7.70 -48.32 -7.38
CA ASN A 63 -9.18 -48.32 -7.40
C ASN A 63 -9.83 -48.12 -6.02
N GLN A 64 -9.12 -47.50 -5.08
CA GLN A 64 -9.60 -47.15 -3.74
C GLN A 64 -10.34 -45.80 -3.76
N LYS A 65 -11.50 -45.78 -4.42
CA LYS A 65 -12.24 -44.53 -4.70
C LYS A 65 -12.59 -43.72 -3.45
N ILE A 66 -13.01 -44.37 -2.37
CA ILE A 66 -13.39 -43.69 -1.11
C ILE A 66 -12.18 -42.98 -0.49
N ILE A 67 -11.03 -43.67 -0.43
CA ILE A 67 -9.79 -43.13 0.14
C ILE A 67 -9.26 -41.99 -0.74
N GLY A 68 -9.38 -42.12 -2.08
CA GLY A 68 -9.02 -41.04 -3.01
C GLY A 68 -9.86 -39.78 -2.82
N VAL A 69 -11.18 -39.92 -2.63
CA VAL A 69 -12.06 -38.79 -2.31
C VAL A 69 -11.70 -38.14 -0.98
N LEU A 70 -11.40 -38.93 0.05
CA LEU A 70 -10.94 -38.41 1.34
C LEU A 70 -9.65 -37.59 1.20
N ALA A 71 -8.67 -38.09 0.45
CA ALA A 71 -7.41 -37.38 0.20
C ALA A 71 -7.62 -36.06 -0.56
N ILE A 72 -8.56 -36.02 -1.52
CA ILE A 72 -8.97 -34.77 -2.19
C ILE A 72 -9.57 -33.78 -1.18
N ILE A 73 -10.48 -34.23 -0.32
CA ILE A 73 -11.11 -33.38 0.71
C ILE A 73 -10.03 -32.82 1.66
N CYS A 74 -9.13 -33.66 2.16
CA CYS A 74 -8.00 -33.24 3.00
C CYS A 74 -7.13 -32.19 2.29
N THR A 75 -6.89 -32.36 0.98
CA THR A 75 -6.15 -31.39 0.17
C THR A 75 -6.85 -30.05 0.08
N ILE A 76 -8.15 -30.05 -0.22
CA ILE A 76 -8.95 -28.81 -0.28
C ILE A 76 -8.96 -28.11 1.08
N VAL A 77 -9.16 -28.86 2.17
CA VAL A 77 -9.14 -28.33 3.54
C VAL A 77 -7.78 -27.74 3.89
N PHE A 78 -6.69 -28.44 3.56
CA PHE A 78 -5.33 -27.96 3.78
C PHE A 78 -5.06 -26.65 3.04
N PHE A 79 -5.35 -26.58 1.73
CA PHE A 79 -5.13 -25.36 0.97
C PHE A 79 -6.03 -24.22 1.44
N LYS A 80 -7.27 -24.50 1.85
CA LYS A 80 -8.17 -23.49 2.45
C LYS A 80 -7.61 -22.94 3.77
N PHE A 81 -7.10 -23.83 4.62
CA PHE A 81 -6.45 -23.47 5.88
C PHE A 81 -5.19 -22.63 5.63
N MET A 82 -4.31 -23.08 4.74
CA MET A 82 -3.08 -22.38 4.37
C MET A 82 -3.37 -21.00 3.78
N MET A 83 -4.31 -20.89 2.84
CA MET A 83 -4.75 -19.58 2.34
C MET A 83 -5.28 -18.68 3.46
N GLY A 84 -5.97 -19.24 4.45
CA GLY A 84 -6.46 -18.54 5.63
C GLY A 84 -5.34 -18.01 6.55
N ILE A 85 -4.27 -18.78 6.74
CA ILE A 85 -3.05 -18.36 7.46
C ILE A 85 -2.32 -17.28 6.68
N LEU A 86 -2.14 -17.50 5.38
CA LEU A 86 -1.38 -16.60 4.51
C LEU A 86 -2.10 -15.27 4.25
N GLY A 87 -3.37 -15.12 4.65
CA GLY A 87 -4.17 -13.95 4.32
C GLY A 87 -4.37 -13.79 2.80
N VAL A 88 -4.43 -14.91 2.08
CA VAL A 88 -4.51 -14.96 0.62
C VAL A 88 -5.89 -15.43 0.22
N THR A 89 -6.51 -14.72 -0.72
CA THR A 89 -7.73 -15.13 -1.40
C THR A 89 -7.42 -15.47 -2.86
N PHE A 90 -8.22 -16.34 -3.48
CA PHE A 90 -8.05 -16.66 -4.90
C PHE A 90 -8.15 -15.42 -5.80
N SER A 91 -9.03 -14.48 -5.45
CA SER A 91 -9.15 -13.18 -6.12
C SER A 91 -7.82 -12.40 -6.07
N ARG A 92 -7.18 -12.35 -4.89
CA ARG A 92 -5.87 -11.70 -4.72
C ARG A 92 -4.78 -12.39 -5.53
N VAL A 93 -4.81 -13.72 -5.62
CA VAL A 93 -3.85 -14.48 -6.44
C VAL A 93 -4.04 -14.16 -7.91
N TYR A 94 -5.28 -14.21 -8.38
CA TYR A 94 -5.65 -13.97 -9.77
C TYR A 94 -5.26 -12.56 -10.21
N GLU A 95 -5.70 -11.52 -9.50
CA GLU A 95 -5.42 -10.11 -9.83
C GLU A 95 -3.91 -9.85 -9.90
N ARG A 96 -3.14 -10.38 -8.94
CA ARG A 96 -1.67 -10.20 -8.95
C ARG A 96 -0.98 -10.96 -10.10
N MET A 97 -1.60 -11.99 -10.66
CA MET A 97 -1.09 -12.67 -11.86
C MET A 97 -1.42 -11.88 -13.13
N THR A 98 -2.63 -11.33 -13.20
CA THR A 98 -3.12 -10.53 -14.34
C THR A 98 -2.57 -9.10 -14.34
N LEU A 99 -1.96 -8.64 -13.25
CA LEU A 99 -1.28 -7.35 -13.16
C LEU A 99 -0.32 -7.13 -14.35
N PRO A 100 -0.54 -6.07 -15.16
CA PRO A 100 0.37 -5.73 -16.24
C PRO A 100 1.81 -5.56 -15.77
N LYS A 101 2.76 -6.02 -16.59
CA LYS A 101 4.20 -6.04 -16.24
C LYS A 101 4.72 -4.66 -15.81
N ILE A 102 4.23 -3.59 -16.44
CA ILE A 102 4.65 -2.21 -16.16
C ILE A 102 4.37 -1.77 -14.71
N TYR A 103 3.32 -2.30 -14.09
CA TYR A 103 2.94 -1.93 -12.72
C TYR A 103 3.63 -2.78 -11.65
N LYS A 104 4.29 -3.88 -12.05
CA LYS A 104 5.02 -4.74 -11.10
C LYS A 104 6.22 -4.05 -10.47
N SER A 105 6.82 -3.08 -11.17
CA SER A 105 7.94 -2.28 -10.69
C SER A 105 7.53 -1.05 -9.87
N TYR A 106 6.23 -0.76 -9.73
CA TYR A 106 5.77 0.37 -8.93
C TYR A 106 6.04 0.12 -7.44
N TYR A 107 6.53 1.15 -6.78
CA TYR A 107 6.91 1.08 -5.38
C TYR A 107 5.71 1.30 -4.47
N PHE A 108 5.57 0.42 -3.47
CA PHE A 108 4.45 0.49 -2.55
C PHE A 108 4.72 1.57 -1.50
N SER A 109 3.87 2.59 -1.44
CA SER A 109 3.81 3.54 -0.34
C SER A 109 2.98 2.90 0.78
N SER A 110 3.58 2.02 1.59
CA SER A 110 2.92 1.44 2.76
C SER A 110 2.89 2.43 3.90
N ASP A 111 2.09 2.08 4.91
CA ASP A 111 1.94 2.71 6.22
C ASP A 111 3.29 2.89 6.99
N TYR A 112 4.42 2.38 6.47
CA TYR A 112 5.71 2.36 7.18
C TYR A 112 6.93 2.85 6.40
N LYS A 113 6.88 3.07 5.08
CA LYS A 113 7.97 3.70 4.29
C LYS A 113 7.72 3.68 2.78
N ILE A 114 8.17 4.76 2.13
CA ILE A 114 8.62 4.72 0.74
C ILE A 114 10.09 4.29 0.73
N LEU A 115 10.37 2.99 0.58
CA LEU A 115 11.74 2.46 0.52
C LEU A 115 12.09 2.06 -0.92
N HIS A 116 13.30 2.44 -1.36
CA HIS A 116 13.91 2.08 -2.65
C HIS A 116 13.31 2.72 -3.91
N ILE A 117 12.79 3.95 -3.83
CA ILE A 117 12.36 4.69 -5.02
C ILE A 117 13.54 5.33 -5.75
N GLU A 118 13.50 5.27 -7.08
CA GLU A 118 14.37 6.07 -7.92
C GLU A 118 14.11 7.57 -7.65
N GLY A 119 15.15 8.28 -7.18
CA GLY A 119 14.98 9.64 -6.70
C GLY A 119 14.56 9.73 -5.22
N ALA A 120 14.71 8.68 -4.40
CA ALA A 120 14.45 8.73 -2.96
C ALA A 120 15.19 9.88 -2.23
N LYS A 121 16.35 10.32 -2.74
CA LYS A 121 17.06 11.50 -2.24
C LYS A 121 16.26 12.81 -2.35
N HIS A 122 15.24 12.82 -3.20
CA HIS A 122 14.32 13.93 -3.45
C HIS A 122 13.02 13.81 -2.66
N LEU A 123 12.79 12.69 -1.96
CA LEU A 123 11.60 12.43 -1.15
C LEU A 123 12.03 12.32 0.31
N VAL A 124 11.84 13.40 1.04
CA VAL A 124 12.11 13.46 2.48
C VAL A 124 10.81 13.20 3.21
N ARG A 125 10.72 12.08 3.92
CA ARG A 125 9.56 11.80 4.79
C ARG A 125 9.65 12.67 6.05
N LEU A 126 8.56 13.33 6.41
CA LEU A 126 8.46 13.99 7.71
C LEU A 126 8.19 12.94 8.82
N PRO A 127 8.53 13.19 10.10
CA PRO A 127 8.37 12.21 11.19
C PRO A 127 7.03 11.44 11.21
N GLU A 128 7.13 10.13 11.46
CA GLU A 128 6.03 9.14 11.38
C GLU A 128 4.85 9.45 12.31
N ASP A 129 5.11 10.14 13.41
CA ASP A 129 4.16 10.50 14.44
C ASP A 129 3.45 11.84 14.16
N ILE A 130 3.84 12.59 13.11
CA ILE A 130 3.23 13.88 12.79
C ILE A 130 1.72 13.78 12.68
N HIS A 131 1.16 12.72 12.12
CA HIS A 131 -0.30 12.60 12.02
C HIS A 131 -1.00 12.35 13.36
N HIS A 132 -0.29 11.83 14.35
CA HIS A 132 -0.82 11.54 15.68
C HIS A 132 -0.86 12.79 16.56
N PHE A 133 0.10 13.70 16.40
CA PHE A 133 0.20 14.91 17.23
C PHE A 133 -0.11 16.20 16.47
N ALA A 134 0.18 16.29 15.18
CA ALA A 134 -0.01 17.49 14.40
C ALA A 134 -1.48 17.74 14.12
N LYS A 135 -1.99 18.81 14.72
CA LYS A 135 -3.32 19.34 14.41
C LYS A 135 -3.30 20.28 13.21
N GLY A 136 -2.12 20.77 12.83
CA GLY A 136 -1.94 21.54 11.59
C GLY A 136 -0.51 21.56 11.11
N ILE A 137 -0.35 21.57 9.78
CA ILE A 137 0.90 21.85 9.09
C ILE A 137 0.70 23.15 8.34
N TYR A 138 1.61 24.12 8.50
CA TYR A 138 1.54 25.43 7.86
C TYR A 138 2.92 25.92 7.47
N LEU A 139 2.93 26.94 6.61
CA LEU A 139 4.13 27.72 6.31
C LEU A 139 4.07 28.99 7.14
N ASN A 140 5.18 29.35 7.77
CA ASN A 140 5.30 30.67 8.37
C ASN A 140 5.51 31.76 7.29
N PRO A 141 5.48 33.06 7.63
CA PRO A 141 5.73 34.15 6.68
C PRO A 141 7.07 34.07 5.94
N GLN A 142 8.05 33.33 6.48
CA GLN A 142 9.36 33.06 5.89
C GLN A 142 9.36 31.84 4.95
N ASN A 143 8.19 31.22 4.71
CA ASN A 143 8.00 30.00 3.92
C ASN A 143 8.68 28.76 4.51
N GLU A 144 8.85 28.71 5.84
CA GLU A 144 9.39 27.57 6.55
C GLU A 144 8.25 26.66 7.02
N LEU A 145 8.48 25.34 6.95
CA LEU A 145 7.48 24.36 7.36
C LEU A 145 7.39 24.29 8.89
N VAL A 146 6.20 24.53 9.41
CA VAL A 146 5.91 24.47 10.84
C VAL A 146 4.77 23.50 11.11
N VAL A 147 4.99 22.62 12.09
CA VAL A 147 4.03 21.62 12.54
C VAL A 147 3.55 21.97 13.94
N TYR A 148 2.23 22.04 14.12
CA TYR A 148 1.59 22.41 15.39
C TYR A 148 0.89 21.24 16.05
N ASP A 149 1.25 21.00 17.32
CA ASP A 149 0.66 19.99 18.21
C ASP A 149 -0.40 20.62 19.13
N LYS A 150 -1.62 20.05 19.19
CA LYS A 150 -2.70 20.51 20.10
C LYS A 150 -3.01 19.55 21.24
N SER A 151 -2.22 18.49 21.43
CA SER A 151 -2.32 17.62 22.61
C SER A 151 -1.94 18.35 23.90
N ILE A 152 -1.30 19.52 23.78
CA ILE A 152 -0.93 20.39 24.89
C ILE A 152 -1.97 21.51 24.99
N SER A 153 -2.72 21.52 26.10
CA SER A 153 -3.81 22.47 26.35
C SER A 153 -3.30 23.91 26.46
N PHE A 154 -4.03 24.84 25.85
CA PHE A 154 -3.88 26.26 26.09
C PHE A 154 -4.15 26.57 27.55
N ASP A 155 -3.17 27.11 28.26
CA ASP A 155 -3.47 27.81 29.51
C ASP A 155 -4.09 29.17 29.14
N ARG A 156 -5.32 29.43 29.60
CA ARG A 156 -6.08 30.65 29.23
C ARG A 156 -5.50 31.92 29.83
N HIS A 157 -4.40 31.82 30.58
CA HIS A 157 -3.76 32.91 31.29
C HIS A 157 -2.45 33.37 30.66
N GLU A 158 -1.95 32.69 29.62
CA GLU A 158 -0.81 33.17 28.83
C GLU A 158 -1.29 33.82 27.51
N PRO A 159 -0.98 35.11 27.28
CA PRO A 159 -1.27 35.75 26.02
C PRO A 159 -0.36 35.15 24.94
N SER A 160 -0.94 34.39 24.03
CA SER A 160 -0.42 34.19 22.67
C SER A 160 0.99 33.59 22.53
N VAL A 161 1.33 32.57 23.32
CA VAL A 161 2.57 31.81 23.12
C VAL A 161 2.25 30.34 22.85
N ILE A 162 2.40 29.90 21.60
CA ILE A 162 2.42 28.48 21.27
C ILE A 162 3.85 28.00 21.53
N ASN A 163 4.12 27.51 22.74
CA ASN A 163 5.44 26.97 23.13
C ASN A 163 5.84 25.67 22.39
N TYR A 164 5.01 25.15 21.48
CA TYR A 164 5.15 23.79 20.93
C TYR A 164 4.97 23.73 19.40
N MET A 165 5.64 24.65 18.70
CA MET A 165 5.82 24.57 17.24
C MET A 165 7.14 23.87 16.93
N LYS A 166 7.09 22.75 16.18
CA LYS A 166 8.30 22.14 15.63
C LYS A 166 8.53 22.67 14.23
N LYS A 167 9.65 23.35 14.04
CA LYS A 167 10.12 23.85 12.75
C LYS A 167 10.92 22.76 12.05
N TYR A 168 10.69 22.59 10.74
CA TYR A 168 11.44 21.63 9.94
C TYR A 168 12.23 22.36 8.88
N ASN A 169 13.53 22.06 8.81
CA ASN A 169 14.36 22.59 7.73
C ASN A 169 14.00 21.91 6.41
N SER A 170 14.61 22.37 5.31
CA SER A 170 14.42 21.73 4.01
C SER A 170 14.88 20.27 3.99
N LEU A 171 15.66 19.76 4.95
CA LEU A 171 16.05 18.35 5.04
C LEU A 171 15.04 17.49 5.83
N GLY A 172 13.93 18.08 6.29
CA GLY A 172 12.93 17.39 7.11
C GLY A 172 13.40 17.13 8.53
N GLU A 173 14.46 17.80 8.96
CA GLU A 173 15.02 17.70 10.31
C GLU A 173 14.37 18.76 11.20
N CYS A 174 14.02 18.37 12.43
CA CYS A 174 13.47 19.30 13.42
C CYS A 174 14.55 20.30 13.85
N MET A 175 14.28 21.58 13.70
CA MET A 175 15.12 22.67 14.21
C MET A 175 14.79 22.89 15.70
N GLN A 176 15.81 23.13 16.53
CA GLN A 176 15.66 23.30 17.99
C GLN A 176 15.03 24.65 18.40
N GLU A 177 14.99 25.64 17.50
CA GLU A 177 14.43 26.95 17.80
C GLU A 177 12.90 26.91 17.74
N SER A 178 12.28 27.04 18.92
CA SER A 178 10.87 27.39 19.06
C SER A 178 10.72 28.88 18.75
N ASP A 179 10.51 29.22 17.49
CA ASP A 179 10.13 30.58 17.14
C ASP A 179 8.75 30.88 17.75
N THR A 180 8.68 31.93 18.58
CA THR A 180 7.45 32.46 19.14
C THR A 180 6.69 33.20 18.04
N ILE A 181 6.09 32.46 17.10
CA ILE A 181 5.27 33.07 16.05
C ILE A 181 3.97 33.56 16.71
N GLY A 182 3.84 34.88 16.84
CA GLY A 182 2.63 35.53 17.32
C GLY A 182 1.42 35.02 16.54
N VAL A 183 0.48 34.43 17.27
CA VAL A 183 -0.68 33.73 16.73
C VAL A 183 -1.57 34.72 15.97
N GLN A 184 -1.54 34.69 14.64
CA GLN A 184 -2.74 35.04 13.89
C GLN A 184 -3.74 33.90 14.12
N GLN A 185 -4.77 34.16 14.92
CA GLN A 185 -5.87 33.23 15.10
C GLN A 185 -6.44 32.87 13.72
N GLY A 186 -6.43 31.57 13.38
CA GLY A 186 -7.04 31.06 12.16
C GLY A 186 -6.09 30.58 11.06
N ILE A 187 -4.82 30.25 11.34
CA ILE A 187 -3.92 29.61 10.35
C ILE A 187 -4.52 28.26 9.94
N PRO A 188 -5.05 28.12 8.71
CA PRO A 188 -5.60 26.86 8.26
C PRO A 188 -4.45 25.88 8.02
N ASN A 189 -4.66 24.60 8.37
CA ASN A 189 -3.75 23.55 7.94
C ASN A 189 -3.68 23.58 6.40
N ILE A 190 -2.49 23.44 5.81
CA ILE A 190 -2.26 23.47 4.35
C ILE A 190 -3.19 22.50 3.62
N PHE A 191 -3.52 21.36 4.24
CA PHE A 191 -4.44 20.38 3.67
C PHE A 191 -5.88 20.51 4.20
N ASP A 192 -6.18 21.55 4.98
CA ASP A 192 -7.54 21.84 5.43
C ASP A 192 -8.37 22.45 4.29
N ARG A 193 -9.32 21.62 3.86
CA ARG A 193 -10.24 21.86 2.75
C ARG A 193 -11.21 23.01 3.02
N ASN A 194 -11.30 23.48 4.26
CA ASN A 194 -12.19 24.56 4.70
C ASN A 194 -11.50 25.92 4.81
N SER A 195 -10.25 26.06 4.33
CA SER A 195 -9.56 27.34 4.29
C SER A 195 -10.27 28.31 3.34
N GLN A 196 -10.84 29.38 3.90
CA GLN A 196 -11.67 30.37 3.18
C GLN A 196 -10.89 31.19 2.11
N TYR A 197 -9.60 30.91 1.91
CA TYR A 197 -8.68 31.69 1.07
C TYR A 197 -8.35 31.03 -0.28
N LEU A 198 -8.66 29.75 -0.48
CA LEU A 198 -8.36 29.03 -1.73
C LEU A 198 -9.64 28.77 -2.55
N LEU A 199 -9.61 29.11 -3.83
CA LEU A 199 -10.72 28.82 -4.73
C LEU A 199 -10.74 27.33 -5.06
N LYS A 200 -11.83 26.64 -4.68
CA LYS A 200 -12.04 25.21 -4.97
C LYS A 200 -12.62 25.03 -6.37
N LYS A 201 -12.02 24.13 -7.17
CA LYS A 201 -12.51 23.69 -8.47
C LYS A 201 -12.36 22.18 -8.61
N GLU A 202 -13.40 21.49 -9.06
CA GLU A 202 -13.34 20.07 -9.40
C GLU A 202 -13.22 19.92 -10.93
N THR A 203 -12.31 19.07 -11.41
CA THR A 203 -12.11 18.80 -12.84
C THR A 203 -11.68 17.36 -13.09
N LEU A 204 -11.99 16.84 -14.28
CA LEU A 204 -11.51 15.53 -14.74
C LEU A 204 -10.07 15.61 -15.28
N GLU A 205 -9.56 16.81 -15.55
CA GLU A 205 -8.20 17.03 -16.01
C GLU A 205 -7.21 16.91 -14.85
N ARG A 206 -6.24 15.99 -14.99
CA ARG A 206 -5.28 15.63 -13.95
C ARG A 206 -3.90 16.11 -14.36
N LYS A 207 -3.28 16.99 -13.57
CA LYS A 207 -2.00 17.61 -13.93
C LYS A 207 -0.84 16.83 -13.35
N ASP A 208 -0.76 16.85 -12.02
CA ASP A 208 0.41 16.36 -11.30
C ASP A 208 0.14 15.01 -10.64
N ILE A 209 -1.11 14.70 -10.24
CA ILE A 209 -1.48 13.40 -9.69
C ILE A 209 -2.21 12.59 -10.77
N LYS A 210 -1.55 11.55 -11.28
CA LYS A 210 -2.07 10.72 -12.37
C LYS A 210 -2.39 9.30 -11.88
N PRO A 211 -3.65 8.99 -11.54
CA PRO A 211 -4.08 7.62 -11.32
C PRO A 211 -3.96 6.83 -12.63
N MET A 212 -3.18 5.75 -12.62
CA MET A 212 -2.85 4.96 -13.80
C MET A 212 -3.67 3.68 -13.88
N TYR A 213 -3.77 2.96 -12.76
CA TYR A 213 -4.40 1.64 -12.73
C TYR A 213 -4.94 1.32 -11.33
N VAL A 214 -6.01 0.55 -11.27
CA VAL A 214 -6.59 0.08 -10.01
C VAL A 214 -6.74 -1.45 -10.02
N GLU A 215 -6.35 -2.08 -8.92
CA GLU A 215 -6.61 -3.50 -8.64
C GLU A 215 -7.57 -3.60 -7.46
N SER A 216 -8.67 -4.31 -7.63
CA SER A 216 -9.63 -4.57 -6.55
C SER A 216 -9.88 -6.05 -6.42
N TYR A 217 -9.64 -6.58 -5.22
CA TYR A 217 -9.88 -8.00 -4.94
C TYR A 217 -10.61 -8.18 -3.62
N LYS A 218 -11.42 -9.23 -3.56
CA LYS A 218 -12.08 -9.64 -2.31
C LYS A 218 -11.03 -10.09 -1.29
N ALA A 219 -11.01 -9.46 -0.13
CA ALA A 219 -10.17 -9.79 1.01
C ALA A 219 -10.88 -10.82 1.93
N LYS A 220 -10.34 -11.06 3.12
CA LYS A 220 -10.93 -11.98 4.11
C LYS A 220 -12.16 -11.32 4.78
N GLY A 221 -13.27 -12.05 4.85
CA GLY A 221 -14.60 -11.46 5.09
C GLY A 221 -15.06 -10.69 3.84
N ASP A 222 -16.33 -10.30 3.72
CA ASP A 222 -16.86 -9.62 2.52
C ASP A 222 -16.30 -8.20 2.25
N LYS A 223 -15.08 -7.92 2.71
CA LYS A 223 -14.33 -6.69 2.48
C LYS A 223 -13.56 -6.78 1.17
N TYR A 224 -13.42 -5.66 0.48
CA TYR A 224 -12.54 -5.52 -0.67
C TYR A 224 -11.29 -4.76 -0.28
N GLU A 225 -10.16 -5.18 -0.83
CA GLU A 225 -8.93 -4.41 -0.82
C GLU A 225 -8.71 -3.85 -2.22
N THR A 226 -8.47 -2.54 -2.30
CA THR A 226 -8.19 -1.84 -3.55
C THR A 226 -6.82 -1.21 -3.47
N ILE A 227 -6.00 -1.42 -4.51
CA ILE A 227 -4.68 -0.82 -4.68
C ILE A 227 -4.74 0.12 -5.88
N LEU A 228 -4.39 1.39 -5.65
CA LEU A 228 -4.22 2.38 -6.71
C LEU A 228 -2.75 2.45 -7.09
N TYR A 229 -2.47 2.39 -8.39
CA TYR A 229 -1.19 2.69 -9.01
C TYR A 229 -1.29 4.07 -9.64
N PHE A 230 -0.37 4.96 -9.30
CA PHE A 230 -0.41 6.35 -9.72
C PHE A 230 0.99 6.91 -9.98
N GLU A 231 1.04 7.97 -10.75
CA GLU A 231 2.23 8.80 -10.90
C GLU A 231 2.01 10.14 -10.22
N VAL A 232 3.04 10.63 -9.53
CA VAL A 232 3.09 12.01 -9.05
C VAL A 232 4.19 12.71 -9.82
N LYS A 233 3.80 13.69 -10.62
CA LYS A 233 4.73 14.59 -11.29
C LYS A 233 5.04 15.75 -10.35
N THR A 234 6.31 15.91 -10.07
CA THR A 234 6.86 17.00 -9.28
C THR A 234 7.71 17.88 -10.20
N HIS A 235 8.26 18.98 -9.68
CA HIS A 235 9.02 19.90 -10.52
C HIS A 235 10.24 19.23 -11.18
N LEU A 236 10.88 18.28 -10.48
CA LEU A 236 12.11 17.63 -10.92
C LEU A 236 11.95 16.14 -11.25
N TYR A 237 10.93 15.45 -10.72
CA TYR A 237 10.82 13.99 -10.79
C TYR A 237 9.39 13.52 -11.10
N ILE A 238 9.29 12.30 -11.62
CA ILE A 238 8.02 11.57 -11.73
C ILE A 238 8.14 10.33 -10.86
N PHE A 239 7.32 10.25 -9.80
CA PHE A 239 7.31 9.11 -8.91
C PHE A 239 6.20 8.14 -9.28
N ARG A 240 6.56 6.86 -9.46
CA ARG A 240 5.64 5.76 -9.73
C ARG A 240 5.33 5.00 -8.45
N LEU A 241 4.14 5.24 -7.91
CA LEU A 241 3.74 4.85 -6.57
C LEU A 241 2.49 3.97 -6.60
N LYS A 242 2.32 3.14 -5.57
CA LYS A 242 1.06 2.46 -5.31
C LYS A 242 0.68 2.48 -3.84
N THR A 243 -0.59 2.69 -3.55
CA THR A 243 -1.12 2.79 -2.18
C THR A 243 -2.44 2.04 -2.04
N LYS A 244 -2.84 1.71 -0.80
CA LYS A 244 -4.22 1.24 -0.56
C LYS A 244 -5.18 2.40 -0.85
N PHE A 245 -6.27 2.10 -1.51
CA PHE A 245 -7.22 3.08 -2.00
C PHE A 245 -8.64 2.74 -1.54
N SER A 246 -9.55 3.72 -1.61
CA SER A 246 -10.98 3.47 -1.41
C SER A 246 -11.50 2.45 -2.44
N TYR A 247 -12.55 1.71 -2.10
CA TYR A 247 -13.04 0.67 -2.99
C TYR A 247 -13.51 1.27 -4.32
N ILE A 248 -12.96 0.77 -5.42
CA ILE A 248 -13.36 1.06 -6.79
C ILE A 248 -13.55 -0.26 -7.51
N LYS A 249 -14.63 -0.43 -8.27
CA LYS A 249 -14.89 -1.69 -8.95
C LYS A 249 -13.90 -1.96 -10.10
N ASN A 250 -13.60 -0.94 -10.90
CA ASN A 250 -12.78 -1.08 -12.10
C ASN A 250 -12.17 0.25 -12.58
N GLN A 251 -11.36 0.17 -13.64
CA GLN A 251 -10.71 1.34 -14.26
C GLN A 251 -11.70 2.37 -14.80
N GLU A 252 -12.89 1.94 -15.25
CA GLU A 252 -13.91 2.84 -15.77
C GLU A 252 -14.47 3.74 -14.65
N GLU A 253 -14.73 3.17 -13.47
CA GLU A 253 -15.12 3.94 -12.28
C GLU A 253 -14.00 4.88 -11.81
N LEU A 254 -12.74 4.43 -11.81
CA LEU A 254 -11.59 5.29 -11.48
C LEU A 254 -11.54 6.53 -12.38
N SER A 255 -11.81 6.36 -13.68
CA SER A 255 -11.75 7.45 -14.66
C SER A 255 -12.76 8.56 -14.38
N LYS A 256 -13.89 8.23 -13.73
CA LYS A 256 -14.99 9.13 -13.39
C LYS A 256 -14.73 9.95 -12.12
N ILE A 257 -13.75 9.56 -11.30
CA ILE A 257 -13.43 10.30 -10.07
C ILE A 257 -12.75 11.62 -10.43
N PRO A 258 -13.33 12.76 -10.04
CA PRO A 258 -12.75 14.05 -10.30
C PRO A 258 -11.53 14.30 -9.40
N THR A 259 -10.64 15.16 -9.87
CA THR A 259 -9.57 15.74 -9.08
C THR A 259 -10.02 17.11 -8.58
N THR A 260 -9.78 17.38 -7.29
CA THR A 260 -10.08 18.66 -6.67
C THR A 260 -8.85 19.54 -6.68
N TYR A 261 -8.99 20.79 -7.10
CA TYR A 261 -7.96 21.81 -7.05
C TYR A 261 -8.37 22.92 -6.10
N TYR A 262 -7.47 23.31 -5.23
CA TYR A 262 -7.57 24.53 -4.43
C TYR A 262 -6.49 25.47 -4.93
N LYS A 263 -6.86 26.67 -5.39
CA LYS A 263 -5.90 27.60 -6.03
C LYS A 263 -6.02 29.02 -5.49
N SER A 264 -4.87 29.66 -5.30
CA SER A 264 -4.72 31.11 -5.10
C SER A 264 -3.67 31.68 -6.05
N ASN A 265 -3.27 32.93 -5.82
CA ASN A 265 -2.23 33.62 -6.59
C ASN A 265 -0.81 33.06 -6.37
N SER A 266 -0.60 32.30 -5.30
CA SER A 266 0.71 31.77 -4.90
C SER A 266 0.70 30.27 -4.66
N GLU A 267 -0.47 29.68 -4.37
CA GLU A 267 -0.59 28.30 -3.91
C GLU A 267 -1.50 27.49 -4.81
N THR A 268 -1.20 26.21 -4.92
CA THR A 268 -2.06 25.23 -5.58
C THR A 268 -1.99 23.90 -4.83
N ILE A 269 -3.15 23.34 -4.52
CA ILE A 269 -3.31 21.98 -4.00
C ILE A 269 -4.06 21.18 -5.05
N GLU A 270 -3.46 20.12 -5.55
CA GLU A 270 -4.13 19.08 -6.32
C GLU A 270 -4.43 17.90 -5.40
N SER A 271 -5.70 17.50 -5.29
CA SER A 271 -6.13 16.41 -4.43
C SER A 271 -6.91 15.37 -5.24
N PHE A 272 -6.47 14.11 -5.15
CA PHE A 272 -7.18 12.95 -5.66
C PHE A 272 -7.38 11.96 -4.51
N ASP A 273 -8.60 11.91 -3.98
CA ASP A 273 -8.97 11.10 -2.80
C ASP A 273 -8.06 11.36 -1.59
N SER A 274 -7.23 10.39 -1.21
CA SER A 274 -6.29 10.41 -0.09
C SER A 274 -4.90 10.92 -0.47
N ILE A 275 -4.67 11.27 -1.74
CA ILE A 275 -3.41 11.79 -2.24
C ILE A 275 -3.57 13.29 -2.46
N SER A 276 -2.62 14.09 -1.99
CA SER A 276 -2.63 15.55 -2.22
C SER A 276 -1.24 16.09 -2.43
N LEU A 277 -1.07 16.96 -3.42
CA LEU A 277 0.17 17.64 -3.73
C LEU A 277 -0.04 19.14 -3.55
N TYR A 278 0.71 19.74 -2.62
CA TYR A 278 0.76 21.17 -2.39
C TYR A 278 2.00 21.78 -3.05
N THR A 279 1.79 22.87 -3.77
CA THR A 279 2.81 23.65 -4.44
C THR A 279 2.62 25.13 -4.10
N ASN A 280 3.71 25.82 -3.79
CA ASN A 280 3.73 27.26 -3.59
C ASN A 280 4.88 27.86 -4.39
N LYS A 281 4.62 28.94 -5.12
CA LYS A 281 5.61 29.62 -5.98
C LYS A 281 6.84 30.15 -5.21
N HIS A 282 6.72 30.33 -3.89
CA HIS A 282 7.78 30.81 -3.02
C HIS A 282 8.57 29.70 -2.34
N LEU A 283 8.16 28.44 -2.51
CA LEU A 283 8.90 27.29 -1.98
C LEU A 283 9.83 26.69 -3.02
N HIS A 284 11.00 26.25 -2.54
CA HIS A 284 11.95 25.45 -3.32
C HIS A 284 11.63 23.94 -3.29
N TYR A 285 10.49 23.55 -2.71
CA TYR A 285 10.05 22.17 -2.59
C TYR A 285 8.52 22.08 -2.67
N GLN A 286 8.00 20.89 -2.94
CA GLN A 286 6.57 20.56 -2.90
C GLN A 286 6.26 19.70 -1.68
N LEU A 287 5.01 19.71 -1.21
CA LEU A 287 4.56 18.84 -0.13
C LEU A 287 3.59 17.80 -0.69
N LEU A 288 3.94 16.53 -0.59
CA LEU A 288 3.14 15.39 -0.99
C LEU A 288 2.56 14.71 0.25
N LYS A 289 1.22 14.61 0.29
CA LYS A 289 0.48 13.83 1.27
C LYS A 289 -0.03 12.56 0.61
N ILE A 290 0.22 11.40 1.21
CA ILE A 290 -0.36 10.11 0.81
C ILE A 290 -1.03 9.53 2.05
N LYS A 291 -2.36 9.55 2.10
CA LYS A 291 -3.15 9.22 3.30
C LYS A 291 -2.68 10.01 4.52
N ASP A 292 -2.13 9.33 5.51
CA ASP A 292 -1.62 9.84 6.76
C ASP A 292 -0.09 9.81 6.76
N ASP A 293 0.55 10.07 5.62
CA ASP A 293 1.98 10.39 5.57
C ASP A 293 2.22 11.69 4.82
N PHE A 294 3.21 12.46 5.29
CA PHE A 294 3.68 13.67 4.63
C PHE A 294 5.13 13.52 4.15
N TYR A 295 5.37 14.01 2.94
CA TYR A 295 6.65 14.00 2.28
C TYR A 295 6.95 15.38 1.72
N MET A 296 8.19 15.83 1.90
CA MET A 296 8.75 16.98 1.19
C MET A 296 9.48 16.48 -0.05
N VAL A 297 9.12 17.06 -1.20
CA VAL A 297 9.71 16.74 -2.49
C VAL A 297 10.62 17.86 -2.95
N LYS A 298 11.90 17.55 -3.16
CA LYS A 298 12.92 18.48 -3.68
C LYS A 298 13.17 18.28 -5.16
#